data_AF-A0A929BD60-F1
#
_entry.id   AF-A0A929BD60-F1
#
_cell.length_a   1.000
_cell.length_b   1.000
_cell.length_c   1.000
_cell.angle_alpha   90.00
_cell.angle_beta   90.00
_cell.angle_gamma   90.00
#
_symmetry.space_group_name_H-M   'P 1'
#
loop_
_entity.id
_entity.type
_entity.pdbx_description
1 polymer ?
#
loop_
_entity_poly.entity_id
_entity_poly.type
_entity_poly.pdbx_seq_one_letter_code
_entity_poly.pdbx_strand_id
1 'polypeptide(L)'
;MNYSFTENWINETDEILNILSKTNKHFPHISVIVKDSIDDSKLFLGFRSYYGYLSVNDTIKPHKKKYILKTTKPERDYLNKIFESKFDEIRFSAHDGNYEFYYPYIKGGKIIVLYFSDHKRYGKIGS
;
A
#
# COMPACT_ATOMS: atom_id res chain seq x y z
N MET A 1 -1.12 3.31 14.40
CA MET A 1 -2.20 3.36 13.41
C MET A 1 -3.16 2.22 13.67
N ASN A 2 -4.43 2.53 13.94
CA ASN A 2 -5.50 1.53 14.03
C ASN A 2 -6.22 1.54 12.69
N TYR A 3 -5.99 0.54 11.86
CA TYR A 3 -6.70 0.44 10.58
C TYR A 3 -8.22 0.39 10.81
N SER A 4 -8.94 1.22 10.06
CA SER A 4 -10.38 1.16 9.91
C SER A 4 -10.72 1.63 8.51
N PHE A 5 -11.66 0.96 7.82
CA PHE A 5 -12.12 1.43 6.51
C PHE A 5 -13.14 2.57 6.69
N THR A 6 -12.66 3.71 7.17
CA THR A 6 -13.44 4.95 7.31
C THR A 6 -12.81 6.06 6.48
N GLU A 7 -13.64 7.00 6.04
CA GLU A 7 -13.18 8.16 5.29
C GLU A 7 -12.08 8.94 6.03
N ASN A 8 -12.27 9.17 7.33
CA ASN A 8 -11.27 9.84 8.17
C ASN A 8 -9.91 9.12 8.16
N TRP A 9 -9.90 7.79 8.33
CA TRP A 9 -8.64 7.03 8.31
C TRP A 9 -7.97 7.06 6.94
N ILE A 10 -8.76 6.99 5.87
CA ILE A 10 -8.27 7.05 4.50
C ILE A 10 -7.64 8.43 4.23
N ASN A 11 -8.30 9.52 4.61
CA ASN A 11 -7.81 10.89 4.45
C ASN A 11 -6.53 11.14 5.25
N GLU A 12 -6.51 10.79 6.54
CA GLU A 12 -5.31 10.89 7.38
C GLU A 12 -4.13 10.10 6.81
N THR A 13 -4.40 8.87 6.31
CA THR A 13 -3.36 8.02 5.71
C THR A 13 -2.85 8.61 4.41
N ASP A 14 -3.72 9.16 3.56
CA ASP A 14 -3.33 9.83 2.32
C ASP A 14 -2.42 11.04 2.58
N GLU A 15 -2.77 11.90 3.55
CA GLU A 15 -1.97 13.06 3.96
C GLU A 15 -0.57 12.65 4.44
N ILE A 16 -0.50 11.63 5.31
CA ILE A 16 0.78 11.11 5.81
C ILE A 16 1.64 10.56 4.66
N LEU A 17 1.05 9.76 3.78
CA LEU A 17 1.76 9.20 2.62
C LEU A 17 2.22 10.29 1.64
N ASN A 18 1.43 11.34 1.45
CA ASN A 18 1.79 12.49 0.63
C ASN A 18 2.99 13.25 1.22
N ILE A 19 3.02 13.46 2.54
CA ILE A 19 4.17 14.09 3.21
C ILE A 19 5.41 13.20 3.09
N LEU A 20 5.29 11.90 3.38
CA LEU A 20 6.41 10.96 3.31
C LEU A 20 7.01 10.86 1.91
N SER A 21 6.16 10.77 0.88
CA SER A 21 6.62 10.69 -0.52
C SER A 21 7.32 11.98 -0.98
N LYS A 22 6.94 13.15 -0.45
CA LYS A 22 7.61 14.43 -0.71
C LYS A 22 8.90 14.62 0.09
N THR A 23 9.05 13.94 1.22
CA THR A 23 10.20 14.09 2.11
C THR A 23 11.42 13.28 1.61
N ASN A 24 11.20 12.16 0.93
CA ASN A 24 12.28 11.29 0.46
C ASN A 24 12.20 11.02 -1.06
N LYS A 25 13.16 11.57 -1.82
CA LYS A 25 13.24 11.43 -3.28
C LYS A 25 13.46 9.99 -3.76
N HIS A 26 13.96 9.09 -2.90
CA HIS A 26 14.23 7.70 -3.28
C HIS A 26 12.99 6.81 -3.28
N PHE A 27 11.87 7.29 -2.72
CA PHE A 27 10.63 6.51 -2.63
C PHE A 27 9.41 7.33 -3.07
N PRO A 28 9.28 7.61 -4.38
CA PRO A 28 8.20 8.44 -4.91
C PRO A 28 6.82 7.80 -4.75
N HIS A 29 6.73 6.48 -4.57
CA HIS A 29 5.47 5.78 -4.41
C HIS A 29 5.47 4.98 -3.11
N ILE A 30 4.66 5.44 -2.16
CA ILE A 30 4.51 4.83 -0.85
C ILE A 30 3.03 4.48 -0.68
N SER A 31 2.78 3.27 -0.20
CA SER A 31 1.45 2.76 0.09
C SER A 31 1.42 2.07 1.44
N VAL A 32 0.26 2.07 2.09
CA VAL A 32 -0.03 1.21 3.24
C VAL A 32 -0.84 0.02 2.75
N ILE A 33 -0.38 -1.19 3.05
CA ILE A 33 -1.11 -2.42 2.83
C ILE A 33 -1.66 -2.92 4.15
N VAL A 34 -2.93 -3.35 4.12
CA VAL A 34 -3.62 -3.97 5.24
C VAL A 34 -4.34 -5.24 4.76
N LYS A 35 -4.62 -6.15 5.70
CA LYS A 35 -5.50 -7.29 5.45
C LYS A 35 -6.94 -6.91 5.80
N ASP A 36 -7.88 -7.30 4.93
CA ASP A 36 -9.31 -7.05 5.11
C ASP A 36 -10.13 -8.16 4.43
N SER A 37 -11.45 -8.05 4.45
CA SER A 37 -12.38 -8.91 3.73
C SER A 37 -13.49 -8.11 3.02
N ILE A 38 -13.96 -8.67 1.91
CA ILE A 38 -15.17 -8.27 1.19
C ILE A 38 -15.95 -9.56 0.94
N ASP A 39 -17.22 -9.62 1.35
CA ASP A 39 -18.10 -10.80 1.16
C ASP A 39 -17.39 -12.10 1.61
N ASP A 40 -16.84 -12.10 2.84
CA ASP A 40 -16.04 -13.18 3.47
C ASP A 40 -14.73 -13.58 2.76
N SER A 41 -14.42 -12.97 1.62
CA SER A 41 -13.18 -13.20 0.89
C SER A 41 -12.05 -12.37 1.50
N LYS A 42 -11.09 -13.04 2.13
CA LYS A 42 -9.87 -12.42 2.68
C LYS A 42 -8.99 -11.89 1.54
N LEU A 43 -8.60 -10.64 1.63
CA LEU A 43 -7.79 -9.95 0.62
C LEU A 43 -6.93 -8.87 1.26
N PHE A 44 -6.13 -8.21 0.43
CA PHE A 44 -5.32 -7.08 0.85
C PHE A 44 -5.85 -5.79 0.22
N LEU A 45 -5.86 -4.73 1.00
CA LEU A 45 -6.16 -3.39 0.52
C LEU A 45 -4.87 -2.56 0.52
N GLY A 46 -4.64 -1.82 -0.56
CA GLY A 46 -3.52 -0.90 -0.71
C GLY A 46 -4.01 0.54 -0.77
N PHE A 47 -3.52 1.37 0.14
CA PHE A 47 -3.80 2.81 0.20
C PHE A 47 -2.54 3.53 -0.24
N ARG A 48 -2.62 4.32 -1.31
CA ARG A 48 -1.48 5.07 -1.85
C ARG A 48 -1.86 6.54 -1.90
N SER A 49 -0.86 7.41 -1.74
CA SER A 49 -1.05 8.82 -2.08
C SER A 49 -1.22 8.98 -3.60
N TYR A 50 -2.47 9.14 -4.05
CA TYR A 50 -2.77 9.51 -5.43
C TYR A 50 -4.12 10.20 -5.55
N TYR A 51 -4.05 11.48 -5.95
CA TYR A 51 -5.12 12.32 -6.52
C TYR A 51 -6.55 12.11 -5.97
N GLY A 52 -6.92 12.93 -4.98
CA GLY A 52 -8.16 13.71 -5.01
C GLY A 52 -9.49 12.98 -5.10
N TYR A 53 -9.57 11.70 -4.74
CA TYR A 53 -10.86 10.97 -4.76
C TYR A 53 -11.82 11.33 -3.63
N LEU A 54 -11.38 12.18 -2.70
CA LEU A 54 -12.22 12.75 -1.65
C LEU A 54 -11.93 14.25 -1.65
N SER A 55 -12.42 14.94 -2.69
CA SER A 55 -12.68 16.37 -2.54
C SER A 55 -13.58 16.54 -1.32
N VAL A 56 -13.34 17.56 -0.50
CA VAL A 56 -14.15 17.86 0.70
C VAL A 56 -15.66 18.01 0.37
N ASN A 57 -15.98 18.18 -0.92
CA ASN A 57 -17.34 18.27 -1.46
C ASN A 57 -17.80 17.02 -2.23
N ASP A 58 -17.02 15.94 -2.25
CA ASP A 58 -17.43 14.69 -2.91
C ASP A 58 -18.38 13.91 -1.99
N THR A 59 -19.57 13.58 -2.51
CA THR A 59 -20.57 12.78 -1.80
C THR A 59 -20.35 11.27 -2.00
N ILE A 60 -19.37 10.89 -2.83
CA ILE A 60 -19.05 9.50 -3.13
C ILE A 60 -18.27 8.89 -1.96
N LYS A 61 -18.93 7.99 -1.24
CA LYS A 61 -18.31 7.22 -0.16
C LYS A 61 -17.18 6.32 -0.70
N PRO A 62 -16.10 6.12 0.07
CA PRO A 62 -15.06 5.17 -0.30
C PRO A 62 -15.63 3.75 -0.35
N HIS A 63 -15.23 2.99 -1.37
CA HIS A 63 -15.63 1.59 -1.56
C HIS A 63 -14.40 0.69 -1.57
N LYS A 64 -14.36 -0.33 -0.69
CA LYS A 64 -13.21 -1.26 -0.54
C LYS A 64 -12.72 -1.84 -1.87
N LYS A 65 -13.64 -2.10 -2.81
CA LYS A 65 -13.32 -2.62 -4.15
C LYS A 65 -12.32 -1.75 -4.93
N LYS A 66 -12.27 -0.45 -4.68
CA LYS A 66 -11.31 0.49 -5.30
C LYS A 66 -9.90 0.38 -4.73
N TYR A 67 -9.74 -0.24 -3.56
CA TYR A 67 -8.47 -0.35 -2.84
C TYR A 67 -7.88 -1.77 -2.90
N ILE A 68 -8.52 -2.71 -3.61
CA ILE A 68 -8.03 -4.09 -3.70
C ILE A 68 -6.62 -4.11 -4.30
N LEU A 69 -5.67 -4.61 -3.53
CA LEU A 69 -4.30 -4.81 -3.96
C LEU A 69 -4.21 -6.10 -4.78
N LYS A 70 -3.85 -5.95 -6.06
CA LYS A 70 -3.48 -7.08 -6.91
C LYS A 70 -2.09 -7.57 -6.50
N THR A 71 -1.93 -8.88 -6.41
CA THR A 71 -0.68 -9.52 -6.00
C THR A 71 -0.37 -10.76 -6.83
N THR A 72 0.91 -10.95 -7.13
CA THR A 72 1.44 -12.24 -7.59
C THR A 72 1.36 -13.28 -6.47
N LYS A 73 1.54 -14.57 -6.78
CA LYS A 73 1.56 -15.61 -5.76
C LYS A 73 2.66 -15.38 -4.69
N PRO A 74 3.94 -15.09 -5.06
CA PRO A 74 4.97 -14.82 -4.07
C PRO A 74 4.64 -13.63 -3.15
N GLU A 75 4.08 -12.54 -3.70
CA GLU A 75 3.63 -11.39 -2.90
C GLU A 75 2.52 -11.76 -1.92
N ARG A 76 1.51 -12.49 -2.41
CA ARG A 76 0.36 -12.93 -1.59
C ARG A 76 0.80 -13.84 -0.45
N ASP A 77 1.69 -14.79 -0.73
CA ASP A 77 2.22 -15.73 0.24
C ASP A 77 3.05 -15.00 1.31
N TYR A 78 3.86 -14.02 0.91
CA TYR A 78 4.61 -13.15 1.83
C TYR A 78 3.70 -12.30 2.73
N LEU A 79 2.70 -11.62 2.17
CA LEU A 79 1.76 -10.81 2.95
C LEU A 79 0.96 -11.68 3.91
N ASN A 80 0.54 -12.88 3.51
CA ASN A 80 -0.14 -13.81 4.42
C ASN A 80 0.73 -14.19 5.62
N LYS A 81 2.03 -14.47 5.43
CA LYS A 81 2.94 -14.74 6.55
C LYS A 81 2.98 -13.58 7.54
N ILE A 82 3.05 -12.34 7.04
CA ILE A 82 3.04 -11.15 7.90
C ILE A 82 1.76 -11.05 8.71
N PHE A 83 0.61 -11.08 8.04
CA PHE A 83 -0.67 -10.81 8.70
C PHE A 83 -1.22 -11.99 9.52
N GLU A 84 -0.82 -13.23 9.23
CA GLU A 84 -1.33 -14.42 9.93
C GLU A 84 -0.35 -14.94 10.98
N SER A 85 0.95 -14.86 10.71
CA SER A 85 1.98 -15.42 11.59
C SER A 85 2.82 -14.36 12.30
N LYS A 86 2.47 -13.08 12.17
CA LYS A 86 3.26 -11.94 12.70
C LYS A 86 4.71 -11.95 12.23
N PHE A 87 4.95 -12.49 11.04
CA PHE A 87 6.24 -12.45 10.38
C PHE A 87 6.62 -11.00 10.09
N ASP A 88 7.85 -10.61 10.40
CA ASP A 88 8.32 -9.21 10.33
C ASP A 88 9.55 -9.02 9.43
N GLU A 89 10.00 -10.07 8.73
CA GLU A 89 11.08 -9.92 7.77
C GLU A 89 10.68 -9.01 6.61
N ILE A 90 11.61 -8.15 6.25
CA ILE A 90 11.50 -7.22 5.13
C ILE A 90 11.68 -7.98 3.82
N ARG A 91 10.88 -7.65 2.81
CA ARG A 91 11.07 -8.13 1.43
C ARG A 91 11.48 -7.00 0.51
N PHE A 92 12.61 -7.18 -0.14
CA PHE A 92 13.10 -6.30 -1.20
C PHE A 92 13.20 -7.07 -2.52
N SER A 93 12.84 -6.42 -3.61
CA SER A 93 12.99 -6.93 -4.97
C SER A 93 13.40 -5.79 -5.89
N ALA A 94 14.36 -6.07 -6.77
CA ALA A 94 14.77 -5.16 -7.82
C ALA A 94 14.93 -5.97 -9.12
N HIS A 95 14.11 -5.68 -10.12
CA HIS A 95 14.12 -6.37 -11.41
C HIS A 95 13.72 -5.42 -12.53
N ASP A 96 14.51 -5.36 -13.62
CA ASP A 96 14.26 -4.52 -14.80
C ASP A 96 13.97 -3.03 -14.49
N GLY A 97 14.65 -2.47 -13.48
CA GLY A 97 14.43 -1.07 -13.07
C GLY A 97 13.12 -0.83 -12.30
N ASN A 98 12.41 -1.90 -11.92
CA ASN A 98 11.33 -1.87 -10.94
C ASN A 98 11.90 -2.24 -9.58
N TYR A 99 11.66 -1.37 -8.60
CA TYR A 99 12.04 -1.58 -7.21
C TYR A 99 10.79 -1.75 -6.37
N GLU A 100 10.79 -2.77 -5.50
CA GLU A 100 9.70 -3.08 -4.58
C GLU A 100 10.28 -3.35 -3.20
N PHE A 101 9.76 -2.67 -2.19
CA PHE A 101 10.20 -2.82 -0.81
C PHE A 101 8.99 -2.88 0.12
N TYR A 102 8.87 -3.99 0.85
CA TYR A 102 7.82 -4.23 1.81
C TYR A 102 8.39 -4.21 3.23
N TYR A 103 7.92 -3.29 4.03
CA TYR A 103 8.34 -3.10 5.41
C TYR A 103 7.17 -3.39 6.37
N PRO A 104 7.18 -4.55 7.06
CA PRO A 104 6.18 -4.86 8.07
C PRO A 104 6.29 -3.92 9.27
N TYR A 105 5.16 -3.41 9.73
CA TYR A 105 5.08 -2.62 10.97
C TYR A 105 4.08 -3.27 11.93
N ILE A 106 4.60 -3.84 13.01
CA ILE A 106 3.82 -4.56 14.02
C ILE A 106 3.88 -3.78 15.34
N LYS A 107 2.73 -3.29 15.80
CA LYS A 107 2.65 -2.58 17.09
C LYS A 107 1.31 -2.85 17.78
N GLY A 108 1.37 -3.31 19.03
CA GLY A 108 0.18 -3.56 19.84
C GLY A 108 -0.80 -4.56 19.19
N GLY A 109 -0.27 -5.62 18.56
CA GLY A 109 -1.06 -6.64 17.85
C GLY A 109 -1.62 -6.20 16.49
N LYS A 110 -1.39 -4.94 16.08
CA LYS A 110 -1.80 -4.40 14.79
C LYS A 110 -0.65 -4.49 13.80
N ILE A 111 -1.00 -4.85 12.58
CA ILE A 111 -0.05 -5.11 11.51
C ILE A 111 -0.46 -4.25 10.32
N ILE A 112 0.49 -3.51 9.77
CA ILE A 112 0.40 -2.90 8.44
C ILE A 112 1.70 -3.21 7.70
N VAL A 113 1.70 -3.08 6.38
CA VAL A 113 2.93 -3.16 5.58
C VAL A 113 3.08 -1.86 4.83
N LEU A 114 4.19 -1.15 5.07
CA LEU A 114 4.57 -0.03 4.22
C LEU A 114 5.18 -0.60 2.94
N TYR A 115 4.60 -0.23 1.81
CA TYR A 115 5.03 -0.69 0.50
C TYR A 115 5.57 0.49 -0.29
N PHE A 116 6.83 0.38 -0.69
CA PHE A 116 7.52 1.38 -1.48
C PHE A 116 7.80 0.81 -2.85
N SER A 117 7.54 1.59 -3.89
CA SER A 117 7.92 1.22 -5.24
C SER A 117 8.50 2.38 -6.03
N ASP A 118 9.37 2.03 -6.97
CA ASP A 118 9.83 2.93 -8.02
C ASP A 118 9.79 2.16 -9.34
N HIS A 119 8.99 2.66 -10.28
CA HIS A 119 8.84 2.08 -11.61
C HIS A 119 9.45 3.06 -12.61
N LYS A 120 10.70 2.82 -13.01
CA LYS A 120 11.29 3.59 -14.10
C LYS A 120 10.68 3.09 -15.41
N ARG A 121 9.90 3.93 -16.09
CA ARG A 121 9.55 3.71 -17.50
C ARG A 121 10.85 3.80 -18.30
N TYR A 122 11.48 2.67 -18.59
CA TYR A 122 12.61 2.64 -19.51
C TYR A 122 12.10 3.11 -20.88
N GLY A 123 12.49 4.31 -21.30
CA GLY A 123 12.34 4.73 -22.68
C GLY A 123 13.30 3.91 -23.52
N LYS A 124 12.80 3.19 -24.54
CA LYS A 124 13.65 2.67 -25.60
C LYS A 124 14.48 3.83 -26.14
N ILE A 125 15.76 3.89 -25.80
CA ILE A 125 16.71 4.75 -26.51
C ILE A 125 17.00 4.02 -27.82
N GLY A 126 16.51 4.60 -28.92
CA GLY A 126 16.69 4.09 -30.28
C GLY A 126 15.39 3.63 -30.94
N SER A 127 14.74 4.54 -31.67
CA SER A 127 13.85 4.25 -32.79
C SER A 127 14.19 5.23 -33.90
#